data_AF-A0A7S2GLU6-F1
#
_entry.id   AF-A0A7S2GLU6-F1
#
_cell.length_a   1.000
_cell.length_b   1.000
_cell.length_c   1.000
_cell.angle_alpha   90.00
_cell.angle_beta   90.00
_cell.angle_gamma   90.00
#
_symmetry.space_group_name_H-M   'P 1'
#
loop_
_entity.id
_entity.type
_entity.pdbx_description
1 polymer ?
#
loop_
_entity_poly.entity_id
_entity_poly.type
_entity_poly.pdbx_seq_one_letter_code
_entity_poly.pdbx_strand_id
1 'polypeptide(L)'
;LLISAGFDAADGDAQGRMRITPAGFAQLTAMLLDAVSCPVAAALEGGYNLPVTSECCEAVVRVLLGEKFALPPEKLLSKCCEPTIRQVIETQKVHWPALRRLAIVDRYFEEAAGKGQPERVSKRARTAPTLPGEEV
;
A
#
# COMPACT_ATOMS: atom_id res chain seq x y z
N LEU A 1 -3.50 10.30 -16.25
CA LEU A 1 -2.70 9.43 -15.36
C LEU A 1 -3.02 7.97 -15.70
N LEU A 2 -2.01 7.12 -15.84
CA LEU A 2 -2.20 5.66 -15.95
C LEU A 2 -1.72 5.01 -14.66
N ILE A 3 -2.51 4.08 -14.12
CA ILE A 3 -2.19 3.31 -12.93
C ILE A 3 -2.02 1.84 -13.35
N SER A 4 -0.81 1.33 -13.18
CA SER A 4 -0.54 -0.11 -13.23
C SER A 4 -1.05 -0.73 -11.92
N ALA A 5 -2.26 -1.26 -11.94
CA ALA A 5 -2.99 -1.68 -10.75
C ALA A 5 -2.76 -3.16 -10.44
N GLY A 6 -1.59 -3.46 -9.87
CA GLY A 6 -1.29 -4.76 -9.26
C GLY A 6 -1.75 -4.82 -7.81
N PHE A 7 -2.45 -5.90 -7.44
CA PHE A 7 -2.99 -6.13 -6.10
C PHE A 7 -2.22 -7.21 -5.32
N ASP A 8 -1.03 -7.58 -5.77
CA ASP A 8 -0.15 -8.56 -5.08
C ASP A 8 0.44 -8.02 -3.76
N ALA A 9 0.39 -6.70 -3.52
CA ALA A 9 0.69 -6.10 -2.22
C ALA A 9 -0.48 -6.18 -1.21
N ALA A 10 -1.62 -6.76 -1.59
CA ALA A 10 -2.75 -6.93 -0.70
C ALA A 10 -2.43 -7.88 0.47
N ASP A 11 -3.04 -7.63 1.63
CA ASP A 11 -2.96 -8.55 2.77
C ASP A 11 -3.61 -9.89 2.41
N GLY A 12 -2.84 -10.97 2.57
CA GLY A 12 -3.26 -12.32 2.18
C GLY A 12 -2.78 -12.75 0.78
N ASP A 13 -2.12 -11.90 0.00
CA ASP A 13 -1.45 -12.33 -1.22
C ASP A 13 -0.11 -13.02 -0.90
N ALA A 14 0.08 -14.24 -1.43
CA ALA A 14 1.24 -15.07 -1.13
C ALA A 14 2.54 -14.58 -1.76
N GLN A 15 2.46 -13.83 -2.87
CA GLN A 15 3.61 -13.36 -3.62
C GLN A 15 4.16 -12.06 -3.07
N GLY A 16 3.33 -11.03 -2.89
CA GLY A 16 3.83 -9.74 -2.42
C GLY A 16 4.16 -9.73 -0.93
N ARG A 17 3.47 -10.54 -0.11
CA ARG A 17 3.73 -10.68 1.34
C ARG A 17 3.69 -9.35 2.10
N MET A 18 2.89 -8.42 1.59
CA MET A 18 2.61 -7.12 2.19
C MET A 18 1.27 -7.18 2.94
N ARG A 19 0.84 -6.04 3.50
CA ARG A 19 -0.40 -5.94 4.27
C ARG A 19 -1.24 -4.71 3.91
N ILE A 20 -1.30 -4.36 2.63
CA ILE A 20 -2.19 -3.31 2.16
C ILE A 20 -3.61 -3.88 2.16
N THR A 21 -4.55 -3.20 2.81
CA THR A 21 -5.96 -3.61 2.78
C THR A 21 -6.65 -3.04 1.54
N PRO A 22 -7.83 -3.57 1.12
CA PRO A 22 -8.63 -2.94 0.07
C PRO A 22 -8.89 -1.44 0.32
N ALA A 23 -9.17 -1.06 1.57
CA ALA A 23 -9.30 0.35 1.97
C ALA A 23 -8.01 1.16 1.77
N GLY A 24 -6.84 0.54 1.93
CA GLY A 24 -5.54 1.16 1.62
C GLY A 24 -5.39 1.47 0.13
N PHE A 25 -5.79 0.56 -0.76
CA PHE A 25 -5.79 0.80 -2.20
C PHE A 25 -6.77 1.90 -2.62
N ALA A 26 -7.96 1.95 -2.00
CA ALA A 26 -8.90 3.05 -2.19
C ALA A 26 -8.26 4.41 -1.80
N GLN A 27 -7.55 4.47 -0.68
CA GLN A 27 -6.90 5.70 -0.21
C GLN A 27 -5.78 6.15 -1.14
N LEU A 28 -4.92 5.23 -1.59
CA LEU A 28 -3.89 5.55 -2.58
C LEU A 28 -4.50 6.13 -3.85
N THR A 29 -5.63 5.57 -4.29
CA THR A 29 -6.37 6.05 -5.46
C THR A 29 -6.95 7.45 -5.20
N ALA A 30 -7.57 7.68 -4.05
CA ALA A 30 -8.15 8.98 -3.68
C ALA A 30 -7.07 10.08 -3.63
N MET A 31 -5.92 9.81 -3.00
CA MET A 31 -4.78 10.73 -2.97
C MET A 31 -4.26 11.08 -4.37
N LEU A 32 -4.26 10.11 -5.29
CA LEU A 32 -3.87 10.35 -6.68
C LEU A 32 -4.88 11.22 -7.41
N LEU A 33 -6.18 10.97 -7.24
CA LEU A 33 -7.25 11.78 -7.85
C LEU A 33 -7.23 13.23 -7.32
N ASP A 34 -6.97 13.43 -6.03
CA ASP A 34 -6.83 14.77 -5.43
C ASP A 34 -5.61 15.54 -5.97
N ALA A 35 -4.56 14.82 -6.38
CA ALA A 35 -3.31 15.40 -6.85
C ALA A 35 -3.31 15.75 -8.35
N VAL A 36 -4.28 15.29 -9.14
CA VAL A 36 -4.28 15.46 -10.60
C VAL A 36 -5.63 15.96 -11.12
N SER A 37 -5.60 16.82 -12.13
CA SER A 37 -6.79 17.35 -12.82
C SER A 37 -7.00 16.73 -14.22
N CYS A 38 -6.49 15.52 -14.44
CA CYS A 38 -6.48 14.85 -15.74
C CYS A 38 -7.26 13.53 -15.71
N PRO A 39 -7.71 13.00 -16.87
CA PRO A 39 -8.32 11.68 -16.94
C PRO A 39 -7.41 10.59 -16.35
N VAL A 40 -8.01 9.67 -15.61
CA VAL A 40 -7.30 8.56 -14.94
C VAL A 40 -7.82 7.23 -15.46
N ALA A 41 -6.91 6.33 -15.80
CA ALA A 41 -7.24 4.95 -16.13
C ALA A 41 -6.37 4.00 -15.30
N ALA A 42 -6.99 2.96 -14.73
CA ALA A 42 -6.32 1.88 -14.04
C ALA A 42 -6.39 0.61 -14.89
N ALA A 43 -5.24 -0.03 -15.12
CA ALA A 43 -5.13 -1.30 -15.80
C ALA A 43 -4.78 -2.39 -14.78
N LEU A 44 -5.62 -3.42 -14.67
CA LEU A 44 -5.37 -4.55 -13.77
C LEU A 44 -4.12 -5.33 -14.23
N GLU A 45 -3.22 -5.60 -13.28
CA GLU A 45 -1.98 -6.34 -13.52
C GLU A 45 -1.92 -7.61 -12.65
N GLY A 46 -1.05 -7.63 -11.62
CA GLY A 46 -0.92 -8.75 -10.68
C GLY A 46 -2.02 -8.79 -9.61
N GLY A 47 -2.03 -9.88 -8.83
CA GLY A 47 -3.04 -10.13 -7.79
C GLY A 47 -3.40 -11.61 -7.78
N TYR A 48 -2.73 -12.38 -6.92
CA TYR A 48 -2.71 -13.84 -6.96
C TYR A 48 -3.62 -14.49 -5.91
N ASN A 49 -4.25 -13.69 -5.06
CA ASN A 49 -5.35 -14.11 -4.20
C ASN A 49 -6.66 -13.50 -4.72
N LEU A 50 -7.41 -14.26 -5.52
CA LEU A 50 -8.59 -13.76 -6.25
C LEU A 50 -9.66 -13.09 -5.36
N PRO A 51 -10.02 -13.64 -4.18
CA PRO A 51 -10.92 -12.94 -3.26
C PRO A 51 -10.46 -11.52 -2.92
N VAL A 52 -9.23 -11.35 -2.42
CA VAL A 52 -8.75 -10.01 -2.03
C VAL A 52 -8.46 -9.12 -3.23
N THR A 53 -8.05 -9.69 -4.36
CA THR A 53 -7.93 -8.96 -5.64
C THR A 53 -9.28 -8.34 -6.03
N SER A 54 -10.37 -9.10 -5.94
CA SER A 54 -11.71 -8.60 -6.25
C SER A 54 -12.13 -7.45 -5.32
N GLU A 55 -11.87 -7.58 -4.02
CA GLU A 55 -12.16 -6.53 -3.03
C GLU A 55 -11.34 -5.26 -3.31
N CYS A 56 -10.06 -5.40 -3.66
CA CYS A 56 -9.20 -4.26 -3.99
C CYS A 56 -9.65 -3.57 -5.30
N CYS A 57 -10.01 -4.35 -6.33
CA CYS A 57 -10.60 -3.83 -7.56
C CYS A 57 -11.85 -3.01 -7.28
N GLU A 58 -12.80 -3.55 -6.50
CA GLU A 58 -14.03 -2.87 -6.13
C GLU A 58 -13.71 -1.55 -5.41
N ALA A 59 -12.81 -1.57 -4.43
CA ALA A 59 -12.44 -0.41 -3.65
C ALA A 59 -11.84 0.72 -4.51
N VAL A 60 -10.99 0.38 -5.50
CA VAL A 60 -10.44 1.34 -6.46
C VAL A 60 -11.52 1.90 -7.38
N VAL A 61 -12.39 1.05 -7.93
CA VAL A 61 -13.47 1.48 -8.84
C VAL A 61 -14.45 2.42 -8.15
N ARG A 62 -14.84 2.14 -6.90
CA ARG A 62 -15.69 3.01 -6.09
C ARG A 62 -15.12 4.43 -5.99
N VAL A 63 -13.82 4.56 -5.74
CA VAL A 63 -13.14 5.86 -5.70
C VAL A 63 -13.13 6.55 -7.07
N LEU A 64 -12.87 5.81 -8.15
CA LEU A 64 -12.94 6.35 -9.51
C LEU A 64 -14.35 6.84 -9.89
N LEU A 65 -15.40 6.22 -9.33
CA LEU A 65 -16.80 6.64 -9.46
C LEU A 65 -17.18 7.81 -8.55
N GLY A 66 -16.24 8.33 -7.75
CA GLY A 66 -16.44 9.50 -6.89
C GLY A 66 -16.90 9.18 -5.46
N GLU A 67 -16.89 7.92 -5.03
CA GLU A 67 -17.11 7.61 -3.61
C GLU A 67 -15.99 8.20 -2.75
N LYS A 68 -16.38 8.92 -1.70
CA LYS A 68 -15.44 9.50 -0.74
C LYS A 68 -14.95 8.42 0.22
N PHE A 69 -13.64 8.27 0.33
CA PHE A 69 -13.03 7.40 1.32
C PHE A 69 -12.42 8.22 2.45
N ALA A 70 -12.67 7.78 3.68
CA ALA A 70 -12.00 8.36 4.84
C ALA A 70 -10.52 7.97 4.82
N LEU A 71 -9.65 8.95 5.10
CA LEU A 71 -8.27 8.67 5.44
C LEU A 71 -8.26 7.82 6.72
N PRO A 72 -7.46 6.75 6.77
CA PRO A 72 -7.39 5.95 7.98
C PRO A 72 -6.65 6.78 9.04
N PRO A 73 -6.78 6.43 10.33
CA PRO A 73 -5.89 6.99 11.33
C PRO A 73 -4.44 6.74 10.93
N GLU A 74 -3.61 7.78 11.05
CA GLU A 74 -2.21 7.74 10.68
C GLU A 74 -1.52 6.58 11.40
N LYS A 75 -1.00 5.63 10.62
CA LYS A 75 -0.16 4.55 11.13
C LYS A 75 1.30 4.93 10.89
N LEU A 76 2.11 4.75 11.91
CA LEU A 76 3.56 4.92 11.81
C LEU A 76 4.12 3.89 10.83
N LEU A 77 4.89 4.34 9.84
CA LEU A 77 5.65 3.47 8.97
C LEU A 77 6.63 2.67 9.82
N SER A 78 6.87 1.44 9.39
CA SER A 78 7.95 0.65 9.96
C SER A 78 9.28 1.36 9.72
N LYS A 79 10.16 1.38 10.73
CA LYS A 79 11.53 1.92 10.58
C LYS A 79 12.31 1.26 9.45
N CYS A 80 11.94 0.03 9.05
CA CYS A 80 12.60 -0.63 7.91
C CYS A 80 12.38 0.09 6.57
N CYS A 81 11.39 0.98 6.45
CA CYS A 81 11.15 1.77 5.25
C CYS A 81 12.07 3.00 5.15
N GLU A 82 12.61 3.48 6.28
CA GLU A 82 13.39 4.73 6.34
C GLU A 82 14.62 4.73 5.41
N PRO A 83 15.49 3.70 5.43
CA PRO A 83 16.69 3.73 4.59
C PRO A 83 16.34 3.80 3.10
N THR A 84 15.32 3.05 2.67
CA THR A 84 14.85 3.05 1.28
C THR A 84 14.30 4.41 0.87
N ILE A 85 13.46 5.03 1.70
CA ILE A 85 12.89 6.36 1.40
C ILE A 85 14.00 7.41 1.30
N ARG A 86 14.95 7.40 2.25
CA ARG A 86 16.10 8.32 2.23
C ARG A 86 16.97 8.13 0.99
N GLN A 87 17.23 6.89 0.60
CA GLN A 87 18.01 6.59 -0.60
C GLN A 87 17.32 7.11 -1.87
N VAL A 88 16.01 6.93 -2.00
CA VAL A 88 15.24 7.45 -3.14
C VAL A 88 15.33 8.97 -3.19
N ILE A 89 15.14 9.66 -2.06
CA ILE A 89 15.24 11.13 -1.98
C ILE A 89 16.63 11.60 -2.38
N GLU A 90 17.68 10.99 -1.83
CA GLU A 90 19.07 11.38 -2.12
C GLU A 90 19.39 11.24 -3.61
N THR A 91 18.92 10.16 -4.22
CA THR A 91 19.11 9.89 -5.65
C THR A 91 18.32 10.87 -6.51
N GLN A 92 17.06 11.15 -6.15
CA GLN A 92 16.12 11.87 -7.02
C GLN A 92 16.14 13.40 -6.83
N LYS A 93 16.65 13.93 -5.71
CA LYS A 93 16.62 15.39 -5.42
C LYS A 93 17.38 16.26 -6.40
N VAL A 94 18.30 15.68 -7.17
CA VAL A 94 19.04 16.39 -8.22
C VAL A 94 18.11 16.75 -9.39
N HIS A 95 17.15 15.87 -9.69
CA HIS A 95 16.18 16.03 -10.78
C HIS A 95 14.90 16.73 -10.34
N TRP A 96 14.51 16.57 -9.07
CA TRP A 96 13.24 17.07 -8.55
C TRP A 96 13.46 18.05 -7.40
N PRO A 97 13.40 19.38 -7.63
CA PRO A 97 13.65 20.39 -6.60
C PRO A 97 12.74 20.26 -5.37
N ALA A 98 11.52 19.77 -5.54
CA ALA A 98 10.58 19.51 -4.45
C ALA A 98 11.14 18.56 -3.38
N LEU A 99 12.02 17.63 -3.76
CA LEU A 99 12.62 16.67 -2.83
C LEU A 99 13.76 17.26 -2.00
N ARG A 100 14.28 18.45 -2.35
CA ARG A 100 15.40 19.09 -1.62
C ARG A 100 14.99 19.67 -0.26
N ARG A 101 13.69 19.82 -0.01
CA ARG A 101 13.14 20.45 1.20
C ARG A 101 12.12 19.55 1.90
N LEU A 102 12.43 18.27 2.05
CA LEU A 102 11.55 17.29 2.69
C LEU A 102 11.83 17.11 4.18
N ALA A 103 11.81 18.21 4.95
CA ALA A 103 11.85 18.14 6.42
C ALA A 103 10.68 17.34 7.02
N ILE A 104 9.65 17.04 6.23
CA ILE A 104 8.56 16.15 6.63
C ILE A 104 9.03 14.71 6.87
N VAL A 105 10.03 14.22 6.13
CA VAL A 105 10.53 12.85 6.27
C VAL A 105 11.31 12.69 7.56
N ASP A 106 12.15 13.67 7.89
CA ASP A 106 12.89 13.68 9.16
C ASP A 106 11.94 13.73 10.35
N ARG A 107 11.00 14.68 10.36
CA ARG A 107 9.98 14.80 11.41
C ARG A 107 9.17 13.51 11.57
N TYR A 108 8.78 12.89 10.45
CA TYR A 108 7.99 11.66 10.48
C TYR A 108 8.74 10.52 11.19
N PHE A 109 10.00 10.28 10.84
CA PHE A 109 10.77 9.19 11.44
C PHE A 109 11.23 9.48 12.88
N GLU A 110 11.44 10.75 13.23
CA GLU A 110 11.66 11.20 14.61
C GLU A 110 10.43 10.92 15.49
N GLU A 111 9.23 11.33 15.04
CA GLU A 111 7.98 11.05 15.75
C GLU A 111 7.69 9.55 15.86
N ALA A 112 7.98 8.80 14.80
CA ALA A 112 7.84 7.34 14.79
C ALA A 112 8.78 6.65 15.78
N ALA A 113 9.96 7.22 16.04
CA ALA A 113 10.90 6.69 17.02
C ALA A 113 10.40 6.87 18.47
N GLY A 114 9.64 7.94 18.76
CA GLY A 114 9.12 8.24 20.09
C GLY A 114 7.87 7.46 20.51
N LYS A 115 7.05 7.00 19.55
CA LYS A 115 5.73 6.38 19.80
C LYS A 115 5.73 4.86 19.99
N GLY A 116 6.90 4.21 20.01
CA GLY A 116 7.01 2.74 20.06
C GLY A 116 6.66 2.09 18.71
N GLN A 117 7.39 1.03 18.34
CA GLN A 117 7.22 0.42 17.02
C GLN A 117 6.02 -0.54 17.00
N PRO A 118 5.26 -0.63 15.89
CA PRO A 118 4.32 -1.72 15.72
C PRO A 118 5.09 -3.06 15.77
N GLU A 119 4.64 -3.99 16.63
CA GLU A 119 5.28 -5.29 16.75
C GLU A 119 5.41 -5.97 15.38
N ARG A 120 6.58 -6.56 15.12
CA ARG A 120 6.73 -7.51 14.01
C ARG A 120 5.80 -8.68 14.29
N VAL A 121 4.67 -8.73 13.58
CA VAL A 121 3.82 -9.91 13.57
C VAL A 121 4.68 -11.09 13.08
N SER A 122 4.96 -12.02 13.99
CA SER A 122 5.69 -13.25 13.71
C SER A 122 5.01 -13.99 12.54
N LYS A 123 5.80 -14.34 11.52
CA LYS A 123 5.35 -15.15 10.38
C LYS A 123 5.12 -16.59 10.87
N ARG A 124 3.99 -16.87 11.52
CA ARG A 124 3.48 -18.24 11.58
C ARG A 124 3.00 -18.60 10.17
N ALA A 125 3.60 -19.63 9.59
CA ALA A 125 3.05 -20.29 8.42
C ALA A 125 1.61 -20.68 8.75
N ARG A 126 0.64 -20.04 8.10
CA ARG A 126 -0.74 -20.51 8.12
C ARG A 126 -0.75 -21.79 7.28
N THR A 127 -0.71 -22.93 7.96
CA THR A 127 -1.00 -24.23 7.34
C THR A 127 -2.38 -24.15 6.72
N ALA A 128 -2.46 -24.46 5.42
CA ALA A 128 -3.74 -24.56 4.72
C ALA A 128 -4.64 -25.58 5.43
N PRO A 129 -5.95 -25.34 5.54
CA PRO A 129 -6.86 -26.33 6.11
C PRO A 129 -6.90 -27.54 5.18
N THR A 130 -6.58 -28.72 5.71
CA THR A 130 -6.76 -30.00 5.04
C THR A 130 -8.25 -30.21 4.79
N LEU A 131 -8.65 -30.36 3.53
CA LEU A 131 -10.02 -30.75 3.19
C LEU A 131 -10.26 -32.19 3.66
N PRO A 132 -11.37 -32.49 4.35
CA PRO A 132 -11.68 -33.85 4.76
C PRO A 132 -12.22 -34.64 3.56
N GLY A 133 -11.52 -35.70 3.19
CA GLY A 133 -12.08 -36.80 2.40
C GLY A 133 -11.46 -36.96 1.01
N GLU A 134 -10.36 -37.71 0.95
CA GLU A 134 -10.08 -38.64 -0.16
C GLU A 134 -9.44 -39.90 0.46
N GLU A 135 -10.28 -40.75 1.05
CA GLU A 135 -9.99 -42.18 1.10
C GLU A 135 -10.67 -42.81 -0.13
N VAL A 136 -9.87 -43.35 -1.06
CA VAL A 136 -10.18 -44.53 -1.87
C VAL A 136 -8.89 -45.32 -2.07
#